data_AF-A0A917FFH8-F1
#
_entry.id   AF-A0A917FFH8-F1
#
_cell.length_a   1.000
_cell.length_b   1.000
_cell.length_c   1.000
_cell.angle_alpha   90.00
_cell.angle_beta   90.00
_cell.angle_gamma   90.00
#
_symmetry.space_group_name_H-M   'P 1'
#
loop_
_entity.id
_entity.type
_entity.pdbx_description
1 polymer ?
#
loop_
_entity_poly.entity_id
_entity_poly.type
_entity_poly.pdbx_seq_one_letter_code
_entity_poly.pdbx_strand_id
1 'polypeptide(L)' 'MTEKTETKKEPTEVEKLVKEKISLAKKLGLMDQGTKPNEGYEETDEYKRINEIDLKLWELIK' A
#
# COMPACT_ATOMS: atom_id res chain seq x y z
N MET A 1 -6.07 -35.48 -10.85
CA MET A 1 -6.63 -34.13 -10.60
C MET A 1 -6.25 -33.77 -9.19
N THR A 2 -5.19 -32.98 -9.01
CA THR A 2 -4.71 -32.63 -7.66
C THR A 2 -5.22 -31.23 -7.36
N GLU A 3 -6.33 -31.17 -6.63
CA GLU A 3 -6.86 -29.94 -6.04
C GLU A 3 -5.78 -29.33 -5.15
N LYS A 4 -5.16 -28.24 -5.60
CA LYS A 4 -4.43 -27.32 -4.75
C LYS A 4 -5.48 -26.57 -3.92
N THR A 5 -5.71 -27.06 -2.71
CA THR A 5 -6.38 -26.31 -1.67
C THR A 5 -5.54 -25.06 -1.40
N GLU A 6 -5.93 -23.94 -2.01
CA GLU A 6 -5.43 -22.62 -1.67
C GLU A 6 -5.88 -22.33 -0.24
N THR A 7 -5.03 -22.68 0.73
CA THR A 7 -5.13 -22.16 2.08
C THR A 7 -5.01 -20.65 1.94
N LYS A 8 -6.15 -19.94 1.97
CA LYS A 8 -6.21 -18.49 2.09
C LYS A 8 -5.56 -18.13 3.43
N LYS A 9 -4.23 -18.02 3.43
CA LYS A 9 -3.49 -17.42 4.53
C LYS A 9 -4.09 -16.04 4.72
N GLU A 10 -4.54 -15.74 5.93
CA GLU A 10 -4.91 -14.37 6.25
C GLU A 10 -3.72 -13.48 5.93
N PRO A 11 -3.93 -12.35 5.23
CA PRO A 11 -2.84 -11.48 4.87
C PRO A 11 -2.14 -11.01 6.13
N THR A 12 -0.82 -11.15 6.15
CA THR A 12 0.04 -10.63 7.20
C THR A 12 -0.16 -9.12 7.32
N GLU A 13 0.15 -8.56 8.49
CA GLU A 13 0.03 -7.11 8.70
C GLU A 13 0.86 -6.32 7.67
N VAL A 14 2.03 -6.83 7.30
CA VAL A 14 2.87 -6.28 6.22
C VAL A 14 2.12 -6.26 4.89
N GLU A 15 1.46 -7.35 4.49
CA GLU A 15 0.71 -7.40 3.22
C GLU A 15 -0.48 -6.44 3.22
N LYS A 16 -1.16 -6.26 4.37
CA LYS A 16 -2.25 -5.28 4.50
C LYS A 16 -1.73 -3.86 4.32
N LEU A 17 -0.65 -3.52 5.04
CA LEU A 17 -0.01 -2.21 4.97
C LEU A 17 0.49 -1.88 3.55
N VAL A 18 1.14 -2.83 2.89
CA VAL A 18 1.61 -2.67 1.50
C VAL A 18 0.43 -2.44 0.55
N LYS A 19 -0.66 -3.22 0.67
CA LYS A 19 -1.85 -3.02 -0.17
C LYS A 19 -2.50 -1.65 0.06
N GLU A 20 -2.58 -1.21 1.30
CA GLU A 20 -3.10 0.11 1.66
C GLU A 20 -2.24 1.22 1.03
N LYS A 21 -0.91 1.16 1.19
CA LYS A 21 0.02 2.11 0.58
C LYS A 21 -0.14 2.18 -0.94
N ILE A 22 -0.22 1.04 -1.62
CA ILE A 22 -0.40 0.98 -3.08
C ILE A 22 -1.72 1.64 -3.49
N SER A 23 -2.81 1.36 -2.77
CA SER A 23 -4.11 1.96 -3.05
C SER A 23 -4.08 3.48 -2.91
N LEU A 24 -3.46 3.99 -1.84
CA LEU A 24 -3.30 5.43 -1.61
C LEU A 24 -2.41 6.08 -2.67
N ALA A 25 -1.28 5.46 -3.01
CA ALA A 25 -0.37 5.97 -4.03
C ALA A 25 -1.04 6.06 -5.40
N LYS A 26 -1.87 5.07 -5.76
CA LYS A 26 -2.69 5.11 -6.98
C LYS A 26 -3.72 6.23 -6.96
N LYS A 27 -4.43 6.41 -5.84
CA LYS A 27 -5.39 7.51 -5.66
C LYS A 27 -4.75 8.89 -5.84
N LEU A 28 -3.49 9.02 -5.43
CA LEU A 28 -2.70 10.24 -5.59
C LEU A 28 -2.02 10.38 -6.96
N GLY A 29 -2.13 9.39 -7.86
CA GLY A 29 -1.50 9.42 -9.18
C GLY A 29 0.01 9.17 -9.16
N LEU A 30 0.54 8.54 -8.11
CA LEU A 30 1.98 8.35 -7.88
C LEU A 30 2.55 7.04 -8.45
N MET A 31 1.72 6.06 -8.81
CA MET A 31 2.18 4.68 -9.04
C MET A 31 1.88 4.08 -10.42
N ASP A 32 0.90 4.60 -11.16
CA ASP A 32 0.50 4.03 -12.46
C ASP A 32 1.14 4.78 -13.65
N GLN A 33 1.41 4.06 -14.74
CA GLN A 33 2.07 4.64 -15.91
C GLN A 33 1.13 5.64 -16.61
N GLY A 34 1.59 6.87 -16.81
CA GLY A 34 0.81 7.93 -17.44
C GLY A 34 -0.12 8.69 -16.47
N THR A 35 -0.12 8.35 -15.18
CA THR A 35 -0.75 9.22 -14.17
C THR A 35 0.20 10.34 -13.79
N LYS A 36 -0.36 11.52 -13.52
CA LYS A 36 0.36 12.61 -12.88
C LYS A 36 -0.06 12.68 -11.42
N PRO A 37 0.86 13.04 -10.51
CA PRO A 37 0.49 13.31 -9.13
C PRO A 37 -0.62 14.36 -9.09
N ASN A 38 -1.61 14.16 -8.23
CA ASN A 38 -2.63 15.17 -7.98
C ASN A 38 -1.95 16.44 -7.45
N GLU A 39 -2.39 17.62 -7.88
CA GLU A 39 -1.83 18.87 -7.38
C GLU A 39 -2.04 18.98 -5.86
N GLY A 40 -0.98 19.36 -5.14
CA GLY A 40 -1.01 19.44 -3.68
C GLY A 40 -1.14 18.11 -2.93
N TYR A 41 -0.86 16.96 -3.59
CA TYR A 41 -1.00 15.64 -2.95
C TYR A 41 -0.22 15.52 -1.63
N GLU A 42 0.89 16.23 -1.49
CA GLU A 42 1.75 16.19 -0.29
C GLU A 42 1.05 16.69 0.98
N GLU A 43 0.01 17.52 0.84
CA GLU A 43 -0.78 18.05 1.96
C GLU A 43 -1.97 17.15 2.34
N THR A 44 -2.29 16.17 1.49
CA THR A 44 -3.44 15.28 1.66
C THR A 44 -3.24 14.28 2.79
N ASP A 45 -4.35 13.84 3.40
CA ASP A 45 -4.31 12.82 4.44
C ASP A 45 -3.88 11.46 3.90
N GLU A 46 -4.14 11.18 2.62
CA GLU A 46 -3.63 9.99 1.93
C GLU A 46 -2.10 9.96 1.92
N TYR A 47 -1.45 11.09 1.66
CA TYR A 47 0.01 11.15 1.64
C TYR A 47 0.60 11.04 3.05
N LYS A 48 -0.02 11.71 4.04
CA LYS A 48 0.35 11.52 5.45
C LYS A 48 0.25 10.05 5.85
N ARG A 49 -0.83 9.39 5.44
CA ARG A 49 -1.06 7.97 5.74
C ARG A 49 -0.02 7.05 5.08
N ILE A 50 0.39 7.34 3.84
CA ILE A 50 1.50 6.61 3.18
C ILE A 50 2.78 6.70 4.03
N ASN A 51 3.11 7.88 4.57
CA ASN A 51 4.29 8.06 5.41
C ASN A 51 4.19 7.29 6.74
N GLU A 52 3.00 7.28 7.38
CA GLU A 52 2.77 6.46 8.57
C GLU A 52 2.94 4.96 8.28
N ILE A 53 2.44 4.49 7.14
CA ILE A 53 2.58 3.10 6.72
C ILE A 53 4.05 2.76 6.51
N ASP A 54 4.84 3.65 5.91
CA ASP A 54 6.27 3.44 5.69
C ASP A 54 7.05 3.32 7.00
N LEU A 55 6.71 4.13 8.00
CA LEU A 55 7.29 4.00 9.34
C LEU A 55 6.94 2.65 9.99
N LYS A 56 5.66 2.26 9.95
CA LYS A 56 5.21 0.97 10.51
C LYS A 56 5.87 -0.22 9.81
N LEU A 57 5.99 -0.16 8.48
CA LEU A 57 6.67 -1.20 7.71
C LEU A 57 8.15 -1.29 8.09
N TRP A 58 8.81 -0.16 8.34
CA TRP A 58 10.19 -0.16 8.80
C TRP A 58 10.36 -0.78 10.20
N GLU A 59 9.43 -0.48 11.12
CA GLU A 59 9.41 -1.08 12.46
C GLU A 59 9.21 -2.60 12.43
N LEU A 60 8.38 -3.10 11.50
CA LEU A 60 8.10 -4.55 11.36
C LEU A 60 9.27 -5.35 10.76
N ILE A 61 10.24 -4.69 10.11
CA ILE A 61 11.40 -5.34 9.48
C ILE A 61 12.62 -5.36 10.42
N LYS A 62 12.63 -4.55 11.49
CA LYS A 62 13.69 -4.57 12.52
C LYS A 62 13.67 -5.85 13.36
#